data_AF-A0A7S0J5L0-F1
#
_entry.id   AF-A0A7S0J5L0-F1
#
_cell.length_a   1.000
_cell.length_b   1.000
_cell.length_c   1.000
_cell.angle_alpha   90.00
_cell.angle_beta   90.00
_cell.angle_gamma   90.00
#
_symmetry.space_group_name_H-M   'P 1'
#
loop_
_entity.id
_entity.type
_entity.pdbx_description
1 polymer ?
#
loop_
_entity_poly.entity_id
_entity_poly.type
_entity_poly.pdbx_seq_one_letter_code
_entity_poly.pdbx_strand_id
1 'polypeptide(L)'
;GKHSGNSVTAKPLELGAKLLCRWRGEEYKPCEVIERKQSQNEDLSLGEWIYYVHYEGLNRRLDEWVSLDRFDLGSVTEDGKLTRTSKRKYDHEEHEEEGELDLATLKEHEEATKVKNINRVVMGQWQMETWYFSPFPKEYQQADVLYFCEFDLNFFARREQLQRYLRTKCERFHPPGDEIYREKTISIFEIDPKDQRIYCENLCLLAKLFLDHKTLYYDVEPFLFYIICEVDEDGAHMVGYFSKEKHSS
;
A
#
# COMPACT_ATOMS: atom_id res chain seq x y z
N GLY A 1 11.58 24.06 -49.86
CA GLY A 1 12.73 23.14 -49.94
C GLY A 1 12.73 22.30 -48.69
N LYS A 2 12.82 20.98 -48.86
CA LYS A 2 12.77 19.96 -47.80
C LYS A 2 13.85 20.23 -46.74
N HIS A 3 13.49 20.24 -45.46
CA HIS A 3 14.46 19.98 -44.40
C HIS A 3 14.25 18.55 -43.89
N SER A 4 15.24 17.75 -44.24
CA SER A 4 15.46 16.34 -43.98
C SER A 4 15.42 16.04 -42.48
N GLY A 5 14.65 15.03 -42.12
CA GLY A 5 14.70 14.39 -40.81
C GLY A 5 16.07 13.77 -40.57
N ASN A 6 16.69 14.13 -39.45
CA ASN A 6 17.73 13.33 -38.83
C ASN A 6 17.04 12.43 -37.81
N SER A 7 16.67 11.21 -38.22
CA SER A 7 16.39 10.14 -37.27
C SER A 7 17.73 9.68 -36.70
N VAL A 8 18.19 10.34 -35.65
CA VAL A 8 19.25 9.78 -34.79
C VAL A 8 18.58 8.61 -34.07
N THR A 9 18.78 7.40 -34.58
CA THR A 9 18.40 6.17 -33.88
C THR A 9 19.20 6.12 -32.58
N ALA A 10 18.62 6.64 -31.49
CA ALA A 10 19.18 6.50 -30.16
C ALA A 10 19.35 5.00 -29.88
N LYS A 11 20.54 4.59 -29.44
CA LYS A 11 20.76 3.21 -29.01
C LYS A 11 19.79 2.89 -27.87
N PRO A 12 19.22 1.66 -27.82
CA PRO A 12 18.31 1.29 -26.74
C PRO A 12 19.01 1.36 -25.38
N LEU A 13 18.27 1.76 -24.34
CA LEU A 13 18.79 1.74 -22.97
C LEU A 13 19.14 0.31 -22.56
N GLU A 14 20.25 0.13 -21.87
CA GLU A 14 20.68 -1.19 -21.37
C GLU A 14 19.87 -1.64 -20.16
N LEU A 15 19.75 -2.96 -19.98
CA LEU A 15 19.13 -3.51 -18.77
C LEU A 15 20.00 -3.20 -17.55
N GLY A 16 19.36 -2.84 -16.45
CA GLY A 16 20.02 -2.34 -15.23
C GLY A 16 20.44 -0.87 -15.32
N ALA A 17 20.16 -0.16 -16.42
CA ALA A 17 20.44 1.27 -16.49
C ALA A 17 19.56 2.03 -15.49
N LYS A 18 20.18 2.89 -14.67
CA LYS A 18 19.49 3.74 -13.71
C LYS A 18 19.37 5.17 -14.23
N LEU A 19 18.14 5.62 -14.45
CA LEU A 19 17.82 6.96 -14.98
C LEU A 19 16.62 7.56 -14.24
N LEU A 20 16.44 8.87 -14.35
CA LEU A 20 15.18 9.50 -13.99
C LEU A 20 14.13 9.20 -15.07
N CYS A 21 12.99 8.67 -14.67
CA CYS A 21 11.83 8.47 -15.53
C CYS A 21 10.67 9.29 -14.99
N ARG A 22 9.99 10.01 -15.88
CA ARG A 22 8.74 10.71 -15.57
C ARG A 22 7.73 9.71 -15.02
N TRP A 23 7.27 9.91 -13.80
CA TRP A 23 6.28 9.10 -13.08
C TRP A 23 5.03 9.95 -12.87
N ARG A 24 3.85 9.40 -13.21
CA ARG A 24 2.50 10.00 -13.06
C ARG A 24 2.46 11.54 -13.01
N GLY A 25 2.13 12.17 -14.14
CA GLY A 25 2.12 13.64 -14.26
C GLY A 25 3.46 14.17 -14.77
N GLU A 26 3.99 15.21 -14.12
CA GLU A 26 5.27 15.86 -14.49
C GLU A 26 6.44 15.54 -13.55
N GLU A 27 6.22 14.70 -12.53
CA GLU A 27 7.26 14.30 -11.59
C GLU A 27 8.25 13.31 -12.23
N TYR A 28 9.53 13.35 -11.86
CA TYR A 28 10.54 12.40 -12.33
C TYR A 28 11.09 11.61 -11.15
N LYS A 29 11.05 10.29 -11.22
CA LYS A 29 11.57 9.40 -10.18
C LYS A 29 12.72 8.54 -10.71
N PRO A 30 13.74 8.23 -9.88
CA PRO A 30 14.77 7.28 -10.26
C PRO A 30 14.15 5.92 -10.56
N CYS A 31 14.59 5.31 -11.64
CA CYS A 31 14.13 3.99 -12.04
C CYS A 31 15.27 3.17 -12.61
N GLU A 32 15.09 1.85 -12.55
CA GLU A 32 15.96 0.87 -13.17
C GLU A 32 15.23 0.21 -14.34
N VAL A 33 15.89 0.13 -15.49
CA VAL A 33 15.39 -0.60 -16.65
C VAL A 33 15.51 -2.10 -16.40
N ILE A 34 14.39 -2.77 -16.14
CA ILE A 34 14.34 -4.20 -15.84
C ILE A 34 14.26 -5.03 -17.12
N GLU A 35 13.45 -4.59 -18.08
CA GLU A 35 13.23 -5.28 -19.36
C GLU A 35 13.09 -4.28 -20.51
N ARG A 36 13.35 -4.72 -21.75
CA ARG A 36 13.09 -3.94 -22.96
C ARG A 36 12.52 -4.82 -24.08
N LYS A 37 11.58 -4.30 -24.86
CA LYS A 37 11.06 -4.96 -26.07
C LYS A 37 10.75 -3.94 -27.16
N GLN A 38 10.69 -4.40 -28.42
CA GLN A 38 10.24 -3.58 -29.54
C GLN A 38 8.70 -3.50 -29.53
N SER A 39 8.18 -2.30 -29.75
CA SER A 39 6.75 -2.06 -29.88
C SER A 39 6.17 -2.83 -31.08
N GLN A 40 5.03 -3.50 -30.88
CA GLN A 40 4.27 -4.20 -31.93
C GLN A 40 3.14 -3.35 -32.52
N ASN A 41 2.97 -2.11 -32.07
CA ASN A 41 1.90 -1.23 -32.54
C ASN A 41 2.24 -0.66 -33.92
N GLU A 42 1.33 -0.81 -34.88
CA GLU A 42 1.45 -0.27 -36.24
C GLU A 42 1.36 1.28 -36.29
N ASP A 43 0.86 1.92 -35.23
CA ASP A 43 0.68 3.38 -35.12
C ASP A 43 1.91 4.14 -34.59
N LEU A 44 2.86 3.44 -33.97
CA LEU A 44 4.13 4.01 -33.51
C LEU A 44 5.22 3.48 -34.44
N SER A 45 6.17 4.33 -34.80
CA SER A 45 7.11 4.02 -35.87
C SER A 45 7.79 2.64 -35.65
N LEU A 46 7.77 1.80 -36.70
CA LEU A 46 8.40 0.47 -36.73
C LEU A 46 9.80 0.52 -36.08
N GLY A 47 9.92 -0.04 -34.87
CA GLY A 47 11.19 -0.17 -34.16
C GLY A 47 11.37 0.67 -32.89
N GLU A 48 10.34 1.35 -32.39
CA GLU A 48 10.43 2.02 -31.08
C GLU A 48 10.50 1.02 -29.91
N TRP A 49 11.48 1.24 -29.02
CA TRP A 49 11.67 0.42 -27.82
C TRP A 49 10.79 0.91 -26.68
N ILE A 50 10.18 -0.04 -25.97
CA ILE A 50 9.52 0.18 -24.68
C ILE A 50 10.25 -0.60 -23.59
N TYR A 51 10.25 -0.04 -22.40
CA TYR A 51 11.08 -0.46 -21.27
C TYR A 51 10.19 -0.73 -20.06
N TYR A 52 10.35 -1.89 -19.43
CA TYR A 52 9.73 -2.17 -18.15
C TYR A 52 10.63 -1.61 -17.05
N VAL A 53 10.11 -0.66 -16.27
CA VAL A 53 10.90 0.07 -15.28
C VAL A 53 10.41 -0.21 -13.87
N HIS A 54 11.37 -0.32 -12.95
CA HIS A 54 11.13 -0.32 -11.52
C HIS A 54 11.54 1.03 -10.94
N TYR A 55 10.65 1.68 -10.19
CA TYR A 55 10.96 2.95 -9.53
C TYR A 55 11.61 2.71 -8.16
N GLU A 56 12.78 3.30 -7.95
CA GLU A 56 13.55 3.13 -6.71
C GLU A 56 12.78 3.71 -5.52
N GLY A 57 12.73 2.97 -4.39
CA GLY A 57 11.97 3.35 -3.20
C GLY A 57 10.45 3.12 -3.27
N LEU A 58 9.90 2.77 -4.44
CA LEU A 58 8.47 2.53 -4.61
C LEU A 58 8.11 1.03 -4.67
N ASN A 59 6.84 0.73 -4.36
CA ASN A 59 6.33 -0.64 -4.42
C ASN A 59 6.30 -1.16 -5.87
N ARG A 60 6.80 -2.38 -6.11
CA ARG A 60 6.88 -3.03 -7.44
C ARG A 60 5.54 -3.17 -8.17
N ARG A 61 4.40 -3.06 -7.49
CA ARG A 61 3.07 -2.99 -8.13
C ARG A 61 2.90 -1.75 -9.02
N LEU A 62 3.77 -0.75 -8.87
CA LEU A 62 3.80 0.49 -9.64
C LEU A 62 4.75 0.41 -10.84
N ASP A 63 5.44 -0.71 -11.04
CA ASP A 63 6.31 -0.94 -12.19
C ASP A 63 5.45 -0.93 -13.48
N GLU A 64 5.91 -0.20 -14.50
CA GLU A 64 5.17 -0.01 -15.74
C GLU A 64 6.05 -0.11 -16.99
N TRP A 65 5.40 -0.32 -18.14
CA TRP A 65 6.04 -0.21 -19.45
C TRP A 65 6.02 1.25 -19.89
N VAL A 66 7.20 1.82 -20.14
CA VAL A 66 7.38 3.22 -20.57
C VAL A 66 8.16 3.31 -21.88
N SER A 67 7.90 4.36 -22.64
CA SER A 67 8.62 4.72 -23.86
C SER A 67 9.84 5.58 -23.56
N LEU A 68 10.77 5.67 -24.53
CA LEU A 68 12.05 6.36 -24.35
C LEU A 68 11.89 7.86 -23.99
N ASP A 69 10.81 8.51 -24.42
CA ASP A 69 10.51 9.93 -24.15
C ASP A 69 10.21 10.22 -22.67
N ARG A 70 9.90 9.19 -21.87
CA ARG A 70 9.70 9.37 -20.42
C ARG A 70 11.01 9.43 -19.64
N PHE A 71 12.15 9.10 -20.25
CA PHE A 71 13.44 9.14 -19.56
C PHE A 71 14.16 10.47 -19.75
N ASP A 72 14.73 11.00 -18.67
CA ASP A 72 15.73 12.06 -18.77
C ASP A 72 17.09 11.44 -19.16
N LEU A 73 17.38 11.43 -20.45
CA LEU A 73 18.64 10.88 -20.99
C LEU A 73 19.88 11.67 -20.56
N GLY A 74 19.72 12.89 -20.01
CA GLY A 74 20.81 13.67 -19.41
C GLY A 74 21.14 13.24 -17.98
N SER A 75 20.31 12.39 -17.37
CA SER A 75 20.47 11.97 -15.97
C SER A 75 21.49 10.86 -15.76
N VAL A 76 22.03 10.24 -16.81
CA VAL A 76 22.92 9.06 -16.75
C VAL A 76 24.34 9.36 -17.24
N THR A 77 25.34 8.71 -16.64
CA THR A 77 26.73 8.67 -17.10
C THR A 77 26.93 7.56 -18.13
N GLU A 78 28.05 7.56 -18.86
CA GLU A 78 28.39 6.50 -19.82
C GLU A 78 28.42 5.09 -19.20
N ASP A 79 28.64 5.00 -17.88
CA ASP A 79 28.62 3.77 -17.09
C ASP A 79 27.23 3.34 -16.57
N GLY A 80 26.14 3.97 -17.04
CA GLY A 80 24.76 3.59 -16.67
C GLY A 80 24.32 4.01 -15.27
N LYS A 81 25.05 4.92 -14.61
CA LYS A 81 24.74 5.45 -13.26
C LYS A 81 24.22 6.87 -13.34
N LEU A 82 23.46 7.32 -12.33
CA LEU A 82 23.04 8.72 -12.25
C LEU A 82 24.24 9.68 -12.22
N THR A 83 24.14 10.81 -12.91
CA THR A 83 25.16 11.86 -12.85
C THR A 83 25.29 12.41 -11.43
N ARG A 84 26.48 12.89 -11.06
CA ARG A 84 26.74 13.47 -9.73
C ARG A 84 25.82 14.66 -9.42
N THR A 85 25.38 15.40 -10.43
CA THR A 85 24.45 16.53 -10.29
C THR A 85 23.03 16.03 -10.03
N SER A 86 22.56 15.03 -10.80
CA SER A 86 21.23 14.42 -10.61
C SER A 86 21.14 13.70 -9.26
N LYS A 87 22.20 13.01 -8.84
CA LYS A 87 22.27 12.34 -7.54
C LYS A 87 22.16 13.31 -6.35
N ARG A 88 22.80 14.48 -6.41
CA ARG A 88 22.73 15.48 -5.32
C ARG A 88 21.37 16.16 -5.19
N LYS A 89 20.65 16.34 -6.29
CA LYS A 89 19.27 16.87 -6.25
C LYS A 89 18.35 15.87 -5.56
N TYR A 90 18.49 14.60 -5.91
CA TYR A 90 17.77 13.50 -5.27
C TYR A 90 18.05 13.40 -3.76
N ASP A 91 19.32 13.32 -3.35
CA ASP A 91 19.69 13.19 -1.93
C ASP A 91 19.18 14.38 -1.07
N HIS A 92 18.91 15.55 -1.69
CA HIS A 92 18.39 16.74 -1.01
C HIS A 92 16.85 16.77 -0.97
N GLU A 93 16.16 16.19 -1.96
CA GLU A 93 14.70 16.06 -2.00
C GLU A 93 14.20 14.95 -1.05
N GLU A 94 14.92 13.82 -0.92
CA GLU A 94 14.63 12.78 0.09
C GLU A 94 14.58 13.35 1.52
N HIS A 95 15.46 14.31 1.83
CA HIS A 95 15.59 14.86 3.17
C HIS A 95 14.51 15.89 3.55
N GLU A 96 13.77 16.45 2.57
CA GLU A 96 12.71 17.43 2.82
C GLU A 96 11.30 16.81 2.81
N GLU A 97 11.11 15.64 2.17
CA GLU A 97 9.82 14.92 2.16
C GLU A 97 9.65 13.89 3.29
N GLU A 98 10.73 13.45 3.95
CA GLU A 98 10.67 12.57 5.12
C GLU A 98 10.33 13.33 6.41
N GLY A 99 9.12 13.87 6.47
CA GLY A 99 8.45 14.14 7.72
C GLY A 99 7.81 12.88 8.29
N GLU A 100 8.55 11.80 8.60
CA GLU A 100 8.08 10.68 9.44
C GLU A 100 9.18 9.63 9.73
N LEU A 101 9.64 9.59 10.99
CA LEU A 101 10.26 8.46 11.70
C LEU A 101 11.42 7.70 10.98
N ASP A 102 12.66 8.06 11.32
CA ASP A 102 13.94 7.46 10.90
C ASP A 102 13.87 5.94 10.60
N LEU A 103 14.28 5.57 9.38
CA LEU A 103 14.42 4.20 8.87
C LEU A 103 15.15 3.27 9.84
N ALA A 104 16.10 3.78 10.63
CA ALA A 104 16.80 3.03 11.68
C ALA A 104 15.88 2.65 12.84
N THR A 105 14.94 3.53 13.21
CA THR A 105 13.93 3.25 14.24
C THR A 105 12.85 2.30 13.72
N LEU A 106 12.47 2.38 12.44
CA LEU A 106 11.60 1.38 11.79
C LEU A 106 12.27 -0.01 11.76
N LYS A 107 13.56 -0.07 11.45
CA LYS A 107 14.35 -1.31 11.48
C LYS A 107 14.56 -1.85 12.88
N GLU A 108 14.87 -1.00 13.87
CA GLU A 108 14.98 -1.40 15.27
C GLU A 108 13.62 -1.86 15.82
N HIS A 109 12.51 -1.23 15.41
CA HIS A 109 11.16 -1.67 15.76
C HIS A 109 10.81 -2.98 15.05
N GLU A 110 11.08 -3.15 13.74
CA GLU A 110 10.92 -4.42 13.00
C GLU A 110 11.74 -5.55 13.64
N GLU A 111 12.98 -5.29 14.08
CA GLU A 111 13.83 -6.27 14.75
C GLU A 111 13.38 -6.59 16.18
N ALA A 112 12.92 -5.58 16.93
CA ALA A 112 12.34 -5.76 18.27
C ALA A 112 10.96 -6.45 18.23
N THR A 113 10.24 -6.37 17.10
CA THR A 113 8.88 -6.92 16.92
C THR A 113 8.82 -8.27 16.19
N LYS A 114 9.97 -8.92 15.95
CA LYS A 114 10.03 -10.34 15.53
C LYS A 114 9.40 -11.30 16.53
N VAL A 115 9.10 -10.84 17.75
CA VAL A 115 8.32 -11.60 18.72
C VAL A 115 6.84 -11.23 18.57
N LYS A 116 6.12 -12.12 17.89
CA LYS A 116 4.66 -12.11 17.82
C LYS A 116 4.05 -12.03 19.23
N ASN A 117 3.19 -11.04 19.48
CA ASN A 117 2.60 -10.79 20.79
C ASN A 117 1.25 -11.48 21.01
N ILE A 118 0.38 -11.49 19.99
CA ILE A 118 -0.91 -12.17 20.02
C ILE A 118 -0.79 -13.44 19.20
N ASN A 119 -1.18 -14.61 19.72
CA ASN A 119 -1.02 -15.87 19.00
C ASN A 119 -2.16 -16.17 18.03
N ARG A 120 -3.39 -15.89 18.45
CA ARG A 120 -4.61 -16.18 17.69
C ARG A 120 -5.63 -15.04 17.79
N VAL A 121 -6.45 -14.91 16.77
CA VAL A 121 -7.63 -14.04 16.76
C VAL A 121 -8.86 -14.89 16.49
N VAL A 122 -9.94 -14.60 17.22
CA VAL A 122 -11.28 -15.15 16.99
C VAL A 122 -12.18 -14.02 16.48
N MET A 123 -12.85 -14.25 15.36
CA MET A 123 -13.80 -13.32 14.75
C MET A 123 -14.93 -14.10 14.10
N GLY A 124 -16.17 -13.83 14.53
CA GLY A 124 -17.33 -14.63 14.14
C GLY A 124 -17.10 -16.11 14.49
N GLN A 125 -17.29 -16.99 13.50
CA GLN A 125 -17.01 -18.43 13.61
C GLN A 125 -15.54 -18.80 13.39
N TRP A 126 -14.71 -17.86 12.96
CA TRP A 126 -13.35 -18.13 12.53
C TRP A 126 -12.34 -17.91 13.63
N GLN A 127 -11.30 -18.72 13.57
CA GLN A 127 -10.15 -18.62 14.45
C GLN A 127 -8.88 -18.69 13.60
N MET A 128 -8.08 -17.64 13.67
CA MET A 128 -6.94 -17.40 12.79
C MET A 128 -5.66 -17.33 13.59
N GLU A 129 -4.61 -17.99 13.11
CA GLU A 129 -3.25 -17.77 13.62
C GLU A 129 -2.67 -16.50 13.01
N THR A 130 -2.13 -15.63 13.86
CA THR A 130 -1.51 -14.38 13.44
C THR A 130 -0.08 -14.63 12.96
N TRP A 131 0.46 -13.72 12.15
CA TRP A 131 1.79 -13.89 11.54
C TRP A 131 2.80 -12.89 12.08
N TYR A 132 2.36 -11.66 12.33
CA TYR A 132 3.23 -10.56 12.72
C TYR A 132 2.79 -9.95 14.05
N PHE A 133 3.70 -9.20 14.65
CA PHE A 133 3.39 -8.34 15.78
C PHE A 133 2.43 -7.22 15.36
N SER A 134 1.50 -6.88 16.25
CA SER A 134 0.64 -5.71 16.16
C SER A 134 0.63 -4.93 17.48
N PRO A 135 0.71 -3.58 17.46
CA PRO A 135 0.87 -2.74 18.64
C PRO A 135 -0.45 -2.53 19.41
N PHE A 136 -1.04 -3.62 19.90
CA PHE A 136 -2.19 -3.56 20.79
C PHE A 136 -1.84 -2.82 22.11
N PRO A 137 -2.82 -2.16 22.75
CA PRO A 137 -2.63 -1.50 24.04
C PRO A 137 -2.02 -2.46 25.08
N LYS A 138 -1.25 -1.92 26.03
CA LYS A 138 -0.47 -2.71 27.01
C LYS A 138 -1.29 -3.75 27.78
N GLU A 139 -2.55 -3.43 28.05
CA GLU A 139 -3.53 -4.32 28.71
C GLU A 139 -3.85 -5.61 27.94
N TYR A 140 -3.58 -5.66 26.63
CA TYR A 140 -3.78 -6.83 25.77
C TYR A 140 -2.48 -7.57 25.45
N GLN A 141 -1.31 -7.07 25.86
CA GLN A 141 -0.02 -7.68 25.50
C GLN A 141 0.21 -9.08 26.10
N GLN A 142 -0.52 -9.42 27.17
CA GLN A 142 -0.46 -10.75 27.79
C GLN A 142 -1.53 -11.70 27.23
N ALA A 143 -2.41 -11.23 26.34
CA ALA A 143 -3.46 -12.04 25.78
C ALA A 143 -2.89 -12.94 24.68
N ASP A 144 -2.99 -14.26 24.87
CA ASP A 144 -2.67 -15.23 23.82
C ASP A 144 -3.66 -15.17 22.65
N VAL A 145 -4.92 -14.86 22.97
CA VAL A 145 -6.04 -14.82 22.02
C VAL A 145 -6.83 -13.53 22.18
N LEU A 146 -7.12 -12.86 21.08
CA LEU A 146 -8.07 -11.73 21.04
C LEU A 146 -9.38 -12.11 20.36
N TYR A 147 -10.48 -11.61 20.90
CA TYR A 147 -11.83 -11.86 20.42
C TYR A 147 -12.41 -10.58 19.83
N PHE A 148 -12.64 -10.56 18.53
CA PHE A 148 -13.19 -9.41 17.82
C PHE A 148 -14.69 -9.56 17.58
N CYS A 149 -15.42 -8.46 17.71
CA CYS A 149 -16.72 -8.31 17.08
C CYS A 149 -16.52 -8.24 15.56
N GLU A 150 -17.27 -9.02 14.79
CA GLU A 150 -17.13 -9.07 13.33
C GLU A 150 -17.71 -7.82 12.62
N PHE A 151 -18.60 -7.07 13.28
CA PHE A 151 -19.27 -5.92 12.67
C PHE A 151 -18.60 -4.59 12.99
N ASP A 152 -18.16 -4.37 14.23
CA ASP A 152 -17.58 -3.10 14.68
C ASP A 152 -16.11 -3.19 15.08
N LEU A 153 -15.51 -4.37 14.97
CA LEU A 153 -14.09 -4.65 15.23
C LEU A 153 -13.60 -4.31 16.64
N ASN A 154 -14.49 -4.05 17.60
CA ASN A 154 -14.07 -4.00 19.00
C ASN A 154 -13.52 -5.36 19.43
N PHE A 155 -12.40 -5.34 20.14
CA PHE A 155 -11.70 -6.54 20.57
C PHE A 155 -11.63 -6.65 22.09
N PHE A 156 -11.56 -7.90 22.56
CA PHE A 156 -11.58 -8.24 23.97
C PHE A 156 -10.58 -9.37 24.27
N ALA A 157 -10.05 -9.39 25.50
CA ALA A 157 -9.12 -10.43 25.93
C ALA A 157 -9.82 -11.73 26.33
N ARG A 158 -11.14 -11.69 26.61
CA ARG A 158 -11.93 -12.85 27.03
C ARG A 158 -13.22 -12.99 26.23
N ARG A 159 -13.61 -14.22 25.95
CA ARG A 159 -14.83 -14.56 25.21
C ARG A 159 -16.09 -14.02 25.88
N GLU A 160 -16.15 -14.05 27.21
CA GLU A 160 -17.31 -13.59 27.98
C GLU A 160 -17.52 -12.07 27.85
N GLN A 161 -16.43 -11.30 27.69
CA GLN A 161 -16.50 -9.86 27.46
C GLN A 161 -17.12 -9.56 26.10
N LEU A 162 -16.67 -10.24 25.04
CA LEU A 162 -17.27 -10.13 23.71
C LEU A 162 -18.75 -10.52 23.75
N GLN A 163 -19.09 -11.65 24.36
CA GLN A 163 -20.49 -12.10 24.46
C GLN A 163 -21.38 -11.08 25.20
N ARG A 164 -20.87 -10.45 26.26
CA ARG A 164 -21.59 -9.39 26.96
C ARG A 164 -21.73 -8.16 26.07
N TYR A 165 -20.68 -7.76 25.38
CA TYR A 165 -20.69 -6.63 24.45
C TYR A 165 -21.74 -6.83 23.35
N LEU A 166 -21.74 -7.99 22.67
CA LEU A 166 -22.70 -8.34 21.63
C LEU A 166 -24.16 -8.27 22.12
N ARG A 167 -24.44 -8.67 23.36
CA ARG A 167 -25.80 -8.63 23.93
C ARG A 167 -26.27 -7.26 24.39
N THR A 168 -25.36 -6.33 24.70
CA THR A 168 -25.70 -5.11 25.46
C THR A 168 -25.31 -3.82 24.78
N LYS A 169 -24.45 -3.87 23.75
CA LYS A 169 -23.78 -2.71 23.16
C LYS A 169 -23.66 -2.77 21.65
N CYS A 170 -23.46 -3.95 21.08
CA CYS A 170 -23.40 -4.08 19.63
C CYS A 170 -24.81 -3.97 19.05
N GLU A 171 -25.03 -2.96 18.23
CA GLU A 171 -26.31 -2.68 17.56
C GLU A 171 -26.19 -2.80 16.04
N ARG A 172 -25.05 -3.27 15.54
CA ARG A 172 -24.71 -3.29 14.12
C ARG A 172 -24.57 -4.72 13.61
N PHE A 173 -24.96 -4.90 12.36
CA PHE A 173 -24.85 -6.15 11.61
C PHE A 173 -24.09 -5.92 10.28
N HIS A 174 -23.30 -4.85 10.21
CA HIS A 174 -22.47 -4.48 9.06
C HIS A 174 -21.41 -3.45 9.50
N PRO A 175 -20.35 -3.24 8.70
CA PRO A 175 -19.35 -2.19 8.95
C PRO A 175 -19.97 -0.78 9.06
N PRO A 176 -19.43 0.11 9.90
CA PRO A 176 -19.95 1.45 10.06
C PRO A 176 -19.47 2.35 8.91
N GLY A 177 -20.28 2.48 7.86
CA GLY A 177 -20.00 3.32 6.70
C GLY A 177 -21.10 3.25 5.67
N ASP A 178 -20.87 3.90 4.52
CA ASP A 178 -21.83 3.93 3.44
C ASP A 178 -21.65 2.70 2.53
N GLU A 179 -22.73 1.97 2.28
CA GLU A 179 -22.73 0.89 1.29
C GLU A 179 -22.68 1.50 -0.13
N ILE A 180 -21.49 1.54 -0.72
CA ILE A 180 -21.25 2.17 -2.02
C ILE A 180 -21.40 1.21 -3.20
N TYR A 181 -21.43 -0.09 -2.93
CA TYR A 181 -21.64 -1.13 -3.94
C TYR A 181 -22.36 -2.32 -3.33
N ARG A 182 -23.31 -2.86 -4.10
CA ARG A 182 -24.00 -4.11 -3.77
C ARG A 182 -24.33 -4.90 -5.01
N GLU A 183 -23.88 -6.15 -5.07
CA GLU A 183 -24.25 -7.12 -6.08
C GLU A 183 -24.44 -8.50 -5.46
N LYS A 184 -25.67 -9.03 -5.50
CA LYS A 184 -26.05 -10.32 -4.90
C LYS A 184 -25.69 -10.36 -3.40
N THR A 185 -24.74 -11.23 -3.04
CA THR A 185 -24.23 -11.44 -1.68
C THR A 185 -22.96 -10.63 -1.40
N ILE A 186 -22.49 -9.79 -2.31
CA ILE A 186 -21.29 -8.98 -2.12
C ILE A 186 -21.67 -7.52 -1.91
N SER A 187 -21.14 -6.93 -0.84
CA SER A 187 -21.28 -5.50 -0.54
C SER A 187 -19.93 -4.87 -0.24
N ILE A 188 -19.76 -3.59 -0.62
CA ILE A 188 -18.58 -2.80 -0.27
C ILE A 188 -19.03 -1.56 0.50
N PHE A 189 -18.42 -1.37 1.67
CA PHE A 189 -18.66 -0.22 2.53
C PHE A 189 -17.47 0.74 2.46
N GLU A 190 -17.72 2.02 2.21
CA GLU A 190 -16.75 3.09 2.34
C GLU A 190 -16.82 3.69 3.75
N ILE A 191 -15.67 3.80 4.40
CA ILE A 191 -15.55 4.29 5.77
C ILE A 191 -14.53 5.43 5.82
N ASP A 192 -14.98 6.58 6.28
CA ASP A 192 -14.12 7.71 6.61
C ASP A 192 -13.75 7.68 8.12
N PRO A 193 -12.45 7.60 8.47
CA PRO A 193 -11.97 7.69 9.85
C PRO A 193 -12.37 8.98 10.58
N LYS A 194 -12.72 10.05 9.85
CA LYS A 194 -13.25 11.28 10.42
C LYS A 194 -14.51 11.02 11.25
N ASP A 195 -15.36 10.10 10.79
CA ASP A 195 -16.60 9.74 11.46
C ASP A 195 -16.46 8.43 12.26
N GLN A 196 -15.57 7.53 11.84
CA GLN A 196 -15.44 6.17 12.38
C GLN A 196 -14.01 5.82 12.81
N ARG A 197 -13.33 6.75 13.50
CA ARG A 197 -11.94 6.64 13.92
C ARG A 197 -11.60 5.31 14.61
N ILE A 198 -12.39 4.93 15.62
CA ILE A 198 -12.14 3.73 16.43
C ILE A 198 -12.22 2.46 15.58
N TYR A 199 -13.18 2.38 14.66
CA TYR A 199 -13.31 1.24 13.75
C TYR A 199 -12.06 1.11 12.87
N CYS A 200 -11.60 2.22 12.29
CA CYS A 200 -10.42 2.24 11.42
C CYS A 200 -9.12 1.92 12.17
N GLU A 201 -8.95 2.44 13.40
CA GLU A 201 -7.82 2.08 14.26
C GLU A 201 -7.83 0.58 14.62
N ASN A 202 -9.00 0.04 14.99
CA ASN A 202 -9.15 -1.40 15.28
C ASN A 202 -8.87 -2.27 14.05
N LEU A 203 -9.35 -1.86 12.87
CA LEU A 203 -9.05 -2.52 11.60
C LEU A 203 -7.55 -2.51 11.30
N CYS A 204 -6.87 -1.39 11.55
CA CYS A 204 -5.42 -1.29 11.36
C CYS A 204 -4.65 -2.22 12.29
N LEU A 205 -5.03 -2.29 13.57
CA LEU A 205 -4.45 -3.23 14.54
C LEU A 205 -4.66 -4.68 14.13
N LEU A 206 -5.87 -5.04 13.69
CA LEU A 206 -6.17 -6.37 13.18
C LEU A 206 -5.33 -6.69 11.95
N ALA A 207 -5.26 -5.77 10.98
CA ALA A 207 -4.52 -6.00 9.74
C ALA A 207 -3.01 -6.14 9.97
N LYS A 208 -2.43 -5.39 10.92
CA LYS A 208 -1.00 -5.48 11.24
C LYS A 208 -0.59 -6.87 11.75
N LEU A 209 -1.53 -7.68 12.27
CA LEU A 209 -1.27 -9.08 12.63
C LEU A 209 -0.99 -9.97 11.41
N PHE A 210 -1.40 -9.55 10.21
CA PHE A 210 -1.29 -10.33 8.96
C PHE A 210 -0.46 -9.63 7.89
N LEU A 211 -0.01 -8.39 8.14
CA LEU A 211 0.80 -7.58 7.24
C LEU A 211 2.11 -7.17 7.90
N ASP A 212 3.23 -7.49 7.25
CA ASP A 212 4.57 -7.19 7.75
C ASP A 212 4.84 -5.67 7.73
N HIS A 213 4.79 -5.10 6.52
CA HIS A 213 5.17 -3.71 6.25
C HIS A 213 4.00 -2.70 6.29
N LYS A 214 3.06 -2.87 7.24
CA LYS A 214 2.03 -1.84 7.48
C LYS A 214 2.61 -0.75 8.39
N THR A 215 2.93 0.40 7.80
CA THR A 215 3.65 1.51 8.44
C THR A 215 2.75 2.42 9.29
N LEU A 216 1.49 2.60 8.90
CA LEU A 216 0.55 3.50 9.59
C LEU A 216 -0.61 2.73 10.20
N TYR A 217 -0.76 2.85 11.53
CA TYR A 217 -1.81 2.17 12.31
C TYR A 217 -2.55 3.05 13.32
N TYR A 218 -2.03 4.25 13.65
CA TYR A 218 -2.74 5.24 14.47
C TYR A 218 -3.12 6.50 13.68
N ASP A 219 -2.31 6.90 12.69
CA ASP A 219 -2.69 7.99 11.80
C ASP A 219 -3.52 7.47 10.63
N VAL A 220 -4.82 7.32 10.90
CA VAL A 220 -5.80 6.82 9.93
C VAL A 220 -6.43 7.94 9.10
N GLU A 221 -6.35 9.20 9.56
CA GLU A 221 -7.09 10.34 8.98
C GLU A 221 -6.84 10.59 7.48
N PRO A 222 -5.62 10.37 6.94
CA PRO A 222 -5.34 10.53 5.52
C PRO A 222 -6.02 9.51 4.61
N PHE A 223 -6.59 8.42 5.15
CA PHE A 223 -7.09 7.28 4.39
C PHE A 223 -8.62 7.17 4.38
N LEU A 224 -9.16 6.63 3.29
CA LEU A 224 -10.47 5.99 3.22
C LEU A 224 -10.29 4.48 3.27
N PHE A 225 -11.24 3.79 3.90
CA PHE A 225 -11.24 2.34 4.02
C PHE A 225 -12.44 1.76 3.26
N TYR A 226 -12.17 0.74 2.44
CA TYR A 226 -13.18 0.03 1.68
C TYR A 226 -13.27 -1.40 2.19
N ILE A 227 -14.37 -1.73 2.85
CA ILE A 227 -14.60 -3.04 3.47
C ILE A 227 -15.43 -3.89 2.54
N ILE A 228 -14.87 -5.02 2.11
CA ILE A 228 -15.55 -6.00 1.27
C ILE A 228 -16.21 -7.01 2.19
N CYS A 229 -17.51 -7.21 2.00
CA CYS A 229 -18.31 -8.12 2.81
C CYS A 229 -19.04 -9.16 1.95
N GLU A 230 -19.21 -10.35 2.51
CA GLU A 230 -20.23 -11.30 2.10
C GLU A 230 -21.48 -11.11 2.98
N VAL A 231 -22.65 -11.06 2.37
CA VAL A 231 -23.93 -10.72 3.02
C VAL A 231 -24.84 -11.93 3.02
N ASP A 232 -25.35 -12.28 4.21
CA ASP A 232 -26.33 -13.33 4.44
C ASP A 232 -27.53 -12.83 5.28
N GLU A 233 -28.25 -13.73 5.93
CA GLU A 233 -29.42 -13.43 6.77
C GLU A 233 -29.05 -12.77 8.11
N ASP A 234 -27.83 -12.98 8.60
CA ASP A 234 -27.32 -12.52 9.89
C ASP A 234 -26.59 -11.17 9.78
N GLY A 235 -26.06 -10.82 8.59
CA GLY A 235 -25.50 -9.50 8.34
C GLY A 235 -24.52 -9.42 7.16
N ALA A 236 -23.68 -8.38 7.18
CA ALA A 236 -22.56 -8.21 6.26
C ALA A 236 -21.25 -8.56 6.98
N HIS A 237 -20.65 -9.68 6.57
CA HIS A 237 -19.46 -10.27 7.17
C HIS A 237 -18.22 -9.85 6.40
N MET A 238 -17.30 -9.14 7.07
CA MET A 238 -16.05 -8.69 6.45
C MET A 238 -15.21 -9.88 5.97
N VAL A 239 -14.84 -9.87 4.68
CA VAL A 239 -13.93 -10.85 4.07
C VAL A 239 -12.58 -10.26 3.69
N GLY A 240 -12.51 -8.93 3.56
CA GLY A 240 -11.28 -8.22 3.25
C GLY A 240 -11.48 -6.71 3.22
N TYR A 241 -10.37 -5.98 3.07
CA TYR A 241 -10.43 -4.53 2.92
C TYR A 241 -9.25 -4.01 2.10
N PHE A 242 -9.35 -2.78 1.61
CA PHE A 242 -8.21 -1.99 1.18
C PHE A 242 -8.35 -0.54 1.66
N SER A 243 -7.23 0.14 1.88
CA SER A 243 -7.19 1.56 2.20
C SER A 243 -6.68 2.37 1.00
N LYS A 244 -7.19 3.60 0.85
CA LYS A 244 -6.80 4.53 -0.20
C LYS A 244 -6.55 5.90 0.42
N GLU A 245 -5.45 6.55 0.05
CA GLU A 245 -5.20 7.93 0.46
C GLU A 245 -6.25 8.87 -0.16
N LYS A 246 -6.76 9.80 0.65
CA LYS A 246 -7.70 10.83 0.21
C LYS A 246 -7.06 11.76 -0.83
N HIS A 247 -5.78 12.07 -0.64
CA HIS A 247 -5.00 12.93 -1.51
C HIS A 247 -3.80 12.16 -2.05
N SER A 248 -4.03 11.28 -3.02
CA SER A 248 -2.92 10.68 -3.79
C SER A 248 -2.56 11.63 -4.92
N SER A 249 -1.41 12.31 -4.81
CA SER A 249 -0.73 12.92 -5.95
C SER A 249 -0.18 11.84 -6.89
#